data_AF-A0A7S2BD04-F1
#
_entry.id   AF-A0A7S2BD04-F1
#
_cell.length_a   1.000
_cell.length_b   1.000
_cell.length_c   1.000
_cell.angle_alpha   90.00
_cell.angle_beta   90.00
_cell.angle_gamma   90.00
#
_symmetry.space_group_name_H-M   'P 1'
#
loop_
_entity.id
_entity.type
_entity.pdbx_description
1 polymer ?
#
loop_
_entity_poly.entity_id
_entity_poly.type
_entity_poly.pdbx_seq_one_letter_code
_entity_poly.pdbx_strand_id
1 'polypeptide(L)'
;EMKIGEKYDLKGSLRHRLVTEEEKMAGVSVFKDVNWVMAGRKLHFGENWGEKIEKQMMEDVQWLEEHHIMDYSLLVGIALKPGKVIDEVEASSPDENGTNLFLQKMSYCSNWQKEMGGLRARDGEGEGEKRVETYYFGIIDILQEYNT
;
A
#
# COMPACT_ATOMS: atom_id res chain seq x y z
N GLU A 1 -10.15 1.97 14.71
CA GLU A 1 -8.86 1.31 14.42
C GLU A 1 -8.97 0.59 13.08
N MET A 2 -8.00 0.74 12.18
CA MET A 2 -7.96 -0.06 10.95
C MET A 2 -7.31 -1.40 11.25
N LYS A 3 -7.99 -2.50 10.88
CA LYS A 3 -7.41 -3.84 10.98
C LYS A 3 -6.89 -4.27 9.62
N ILE A 4 -5.62 -4.65 9.56
CA ILE A 4 -5.03 -5.28 8.37
C ILE A 4 -5.64 -6.69 8.27
N GLY A 5 -6.39 -6.92 7.20
CA GLY A 5 -7.05 -8.20 6.93
C GLY A 5 -6.13 -9.20 6.25
N GLU A 6 -5.27 -8.72 5.34
CA GLU A 6 -4.35 -9.55 4.58
C GLU A 6 -2.94 -8.97 4.63
N LYS A 7 -1.95 -9.85 4.68
CA LYS A 7 -0.52 -9.51 4.68
C LYS A 7 0.19 -10.39 3.69
N TYR A 8 1.06 -9.80 2.89
CA TYR A 8 1.87 -10.49 1.91
C TYR A 8 3.33 -10.06 1.99
N ASP A 9 4.22 -11.02 1.89
CA ASP A 9 5.64 -10.85 1.63
C ASP A 9 5.84 -11.25 0.17
N LEU A 10 6.26 -10.32 -0.69
CA LEU A 10 6.37 -10.54 -2.14
C LEU A 10 7.82 -10.32 -2.59
N LYS A 11 8.42 -11.32 -3.25
CA LYS A 11 9.78 -11.25 -3.78
C LYS A 11 9.83 -11.20 -5.31
N GLY A 12 8.73 -11.51 -6.00
CA GLY A 12 8.67 -11.70 -7.45
C GLY A 12 9.10 -13.09 -7.92
N SER A 13 9.50 -14.00 -7.01
CA SER A 13 9.83 -15.39 -7.33
C SER A 13 8.71 -16.35 -6.90
N LEU A 14 8.65 -17.55 -7.49
CA LEU A 14 7.57 -18.53 -7.22
C LEU A 14 8.05 -19.74 -6.38
N ARG A 15 9.33 -20.10 -6.49
CA ARG A 15 9.86 -21.31 -5.84
C ARG A 15 9.93 -21.10 -4.32
N HIS A 16 9.31 -22.00 -3.55
CA HIS A 16 9.19 -21.89 -2.07
C HIS A 16 8.42 -20.64 -1.59
N ARG A 17 7.57 -20.09 -2.46
CA ARG A 17 6.77 -18.88 -2.18
C ARG A 17 5.26 -19.18 -2.12
N LEU A 18 4.89 -20.38 -1.69
CA LEU A 18 3.52 -20.77 -1.36
C LEU A 18 3.41 -20.98 0.15
N VAL A 19 2.36 -20.43 0.75
CA VAL A 19 1.87 -20.81 2.08
C VAL A 19 0.73 -21.81 1.90
N THR A 20 0.88 -23.01 2.45
CA THR A 20 -0.12 -24.09 2.33
C THR A 20 -1.28 -23.93 3.32
N GLU A 21 -2.35 -24.70 3.15
CA GLU A 21 -3.46 -24.70 4.10
C GLU A 21 -3.06 -25.23 5.48
N GLU A 22 -2.13 -26.19 5.53
CA GLU A 22 -1.59 -26.70 6.80
C GLU A 22 -0.83 -25.61 7.56
N GLU A 23 -0.02 -24.81 6.86
CA GLU A 23 0.70 -23.66 7.45
C GLU A 23 -0.27 -22.57 7.93
N LYS A 24 -1.35 -22.32 7.18
CA LYS A 24 -2.44 -21.42 7.61
C LYS A 24 -3.09 -21.90 8.89
N MET A 25 -3.43 -23.20 8.97
CA MET A 25 -3.99 -23.80 10.17
C MET A 25 -3.01 -23.75 11.36
N ALA A 26 -1.70 -23.78 11.08
CA ALA A 26 -0.65 -23.59 12.08
C ALA A 26 -0.45 -22.11 12.51
N GLY A 27 -1.22 -21.18 11.94
CA GLY A 27 -1.23 -19.76 12.35
C GLY A 27 -0.38 -18.83 11.46
N VAL A 28 0.17 -19.32 10.35
CA VAL A 28 0.86 -18.45 9.38
C VAL A 28 -0.16 -17.48 8.78
N SER A 29 0.06 -16.18 9.01
CA SER A 29 -0.85 -15.10 8.60
C SER A 29 -0.25 -14.14 7.58
N VAL A 30 0.97 -14.41 7.11
CA VAL A 30 1.64 -13.65 6.05
C VAL A 30 1.77 -14.57 4.85
N PHE A 31 1.11 -14.21 3.77
CA PHE A 31 1.09 -14.96 2.51
C PHE A 31 2.25 -14.58 1.61
N LYS A 32 2.50 -15.38 0.56
CA LYS A 32 3.62 -15.19 -0.36
C LYS A 32 3.15 -15.06 -1.81
N ASP A 33 4.10 -14.93 -2.73
CA ASP A 33 3.88 -14.66 -4.16
C ASP A 33 2.89 -15.62 -4.83
N VAL A 34 2.96 -16.92 -4.55
CA VAL A 34 2.04 -17.89 -5.16
C VAL A 34 0.61 -17.67 -4.66
N ASN A 35 0.43 -17.38 -3.37
CA ASN A 35 -0.89 -17.06 -2.82
C ASN A 35 -1.45 -15.76 -3.41
N TRP A 36 -0.60 -14.76 -3.64
CA TRP A 36 -0.98 -13.51 -4.29
C TRP A 36 -1.53 -13.75 -5.70
N VAL A 37 -0.81 -14.53 -6.51
CA VAL A 37 -1.22 -14.88 -7.87
C VAL A 37 -2.50 -15.73 -7.87
N MET A 38 -2.58 -16.76 -7.01
CA MET A 38 -3.78 -17.61 -6.92
C MET A 38 -5.03 -16.85 -6.48
N ALA A 39 -4.86 -15.84 -5.63
CA ALA A 39 -5.95 -14.96 -5.20
C ALA A 39 -6.34 -13.90 -6.25
N GLY A 40 -5.62 -13.83 -7.39
CA GLY A 40 -5.86 -12.83 -8.42
C GLY A 40 -5.63 -11.39 -7.94
N ARG A 41 -4.80 -11.20 -6.91
CA ARG A 41 -4.60 -9.91 -6.26
C ARG A 41 -3.87 -8.93 -7.17
N LYS A 42 -4.31 -7.68 -7.12
CA LYS A 42 -3.69 -6.53 -7.79
C LYS A 42 -3.78 -5.32 -6.87
N LEU A 43 -2.80 -4.43 -6.97
CA LEU A 43 -2.84 -3.14 -6.31
C LEU A 43 -3.46 -2.12 -7.26
N HIS A 44 -4.58 -1.53 -6.84
CA HIS A 44 -5.36 -0.58 -7.64
C HIS A 44 -5.09 0.84 -7.18
N PHE A 45 -4.16 1.55 -7.82
CA PHE A 45 -3.77 2.90 -7.42
C PHE A 45 -4.45 4.01 -8.24
N GLY A 46 -5.05 3.67 -9.38
CA GLY A 46 -5.51 4.64 -10.37
C GLY A 46 -4.34 5.33 -11.10
N GLU A 47 -4.67 6.08 -12.15
CA GLU A 47 -3.70 6.65 -13.09
C GLU A 47 -2.72 7.62 -12.41
N ASN A 48 -3.23 8.49 -11.53
CA ASN A 48 -2.43 9.52 -10.84
C ASN A 48 -1.37 9.00 -9.86
N TRP A 49 -1.54 7.78 -9.34
CA TRP A 49 -0.67 7.22 -8.32
C TRP A 49 0.18 6.06 -8.82
N GLY A 50 -0.29 5.31 -9.82
CA GLY A 50 0.45 4.18 -10.40
C GLY A 50 1.86 4.59 -10.83
N GLU A 51 1.97 5.62 -11.69
CA GLU A 51 3.26 6.08 -12.20
C GLU A 51 4.20 6.59 -11.10
N LYS A 52 3.65 7.27 -10.07
CA LYS A 52 4.46 7.81 -8.98
C LYS A 52 5.04 6.72 -8.10
N ILE A 53 4.26 5.67 -7.83
CA ILE A 53 4.69 4.52 -7.03
C ILE A 53 5.69 3.69 -7.81
N GLU A 54 5.41 3.44 -9.09
CA GLU A 54 6.33 2.73 -9.97
C GLU A 54 7.68 3.44 -10.03
N LYS A 55 7.68 4.76 -10.25
CA LYS A 55 8.91 5.56 -10.24
C LYS A 55 9.67 5.46 -8.92
N GLN A 56 8.99 5.64 -7.78
CA GLN A 56 9.65 5.52 -6.47
C GLN A 56 10.25 4.12 -6.25
N MET A 57 9.50 3.07 -6.61
CA MET A 57 9.97 1.69 -6.49
C MET A 57 11.20 1.42 -7.37
N MET A 58 11.25 1.98 -8.58
CA MET A 58 12.41 1.86 -9.45
C MET A 58 13.64 2.55 -8.84
N GLU A 59 13.48 3.75 -8.28
CA GLU A 59 14.57 4.47 -7.60
C GLU A 59 15.07 3.71 -6.36
N ASP A 60 14.16 3.15 -5.55
CA ASP A 60 14.52 2.36 -4.37
C ASP A 60 15.23 1.05 -4.75
N VAL A 61 14.76 0.35 -5.78
CA VAL A 61 15.39 -0.88 -6.28
C VAL A 61 16.76 -0.60 -6.91
N GLN A 62 16.91 0.49 -7.65
CA GLN A 62 18.20 0.90 -8.19
C GLN A 62 19.21 1.13 -7.05
N TRP A 63 18.79 1.81 -5.98
CA TRP A 63 19.64 2.01 -4.81
C TRP A 63 20.07 0.69 -4.16
N LEU A 64 19.15 -0.28 -4.03
CA LEU A 64 19.45 -1.61 -3.49
C LEU A 64 20.46 -2.37 -4.37
N GLU A 65 20.30 -2.30 -5.69
CA GLU A 65 21.20 -2.92 -6.65
C GLU A 65 22.62 -2.32 -6.58
N GLU A 66 22.74 -1.00 -6.50
CA GLU A 66 24.02 -0.27 -6.35
C GLU A 66 24.78 -0.66 -5.07
N HIS A 67 24.06 -1.10 -4.03
CA HIS A 67 24.64 -1.55 -2.76
C HIS A 67 24.78 -3.07 -2.67
N HIS A 68 24.60 -3.79 -3.78
CA HIS A 68 24.66 -5.25 -3.83
C HIS A 68 23.72 -5.94 -2.85
N ILE A 69 22.55 -5.35 -2.58
CA ILE A 69 21.54 -5.91 -1.69
C ILE A 69 20.58 -6.78 -2.51
N MET A 70 20.35 -8.02 -2.08
CA MET A 70 19.40 -8.93 -2.69
C MET A 70 18.44 -9.51 -1.66
N ASP A 71 17.52 -10.37 -2.12
CA ASP A 71 16.60 -11.11 -1.24
C ASP A 71 15.67 -10.23 -0.38
N TYR A 72 15.51 -8.95 -0.75
CA TYR A 72 14.51 -8.07 -0.18
C TYR A 72 13.10 -8.46 -0.66
N SER A 73 12.09 -8.03 0.10
CA SER A 73 10.69 -8.27 -0.19
C SER A 73 9.90 -6.96 -0.18
N LEU A 74 8.82 -6.90 -0.97
CA LEU A 74 7.76 -5.93 -0.79
C LEU A 74 6.75 -6.48 0.23
N LEU A 75 6.70 -5.89 1.42
CA LEU A 75 5.65 -6.16 2.39
C LEU A 75 4.39 -5.40 1.97
N VAL A 76 3.25 -6.09 1.89
CA VAL A 76 1.95 -5.51 1.55
C VAL A 76 0.91 -5.88 2.60
N GLY A 77 0.31 -4.87 3.22
CA GLY A 77 -0.85 -4.99 4.09
C GLY A 77 -2.10 -4.42 3.42
N ILE A 78 -3.19 -5.17 3.44
CA ILE A 78 -4.49 -4.73 2.91
C ILE A 78 -5.47 -4.62 4.08
N ALA A 79 -6.01 -3.43 4.29
CA ALA A 79 -7.06 -3.17 5.26
C ALA A 79 -8.38 -2.86 4.53
N LEU A 80 -9.45 -3.55 4.93
CA LEU A 80 -10.80 -3.25 4.48
C LEU A 80 -11.38 -2.17 5.40
N LYS A 81 -11.70 -0.99 4.86
CA LYS A 81 -12.58 -0.04 5.56
C LYS A 81 -14.01 -0.61 5.53
N PRO A 82 -14.74 -0.66 6.65
CA PRO A 82 -16.19 -0.64 6.57
C PRO A 82 -16.58 0.70 5.91
N GLY A 83 -17.41 0.64 4.87
CA GLY A 83 -17.86 1.82 4.14
C GLY A 83 -18.53 2.84 5.06
N LYS A 84 -17.77 3.83 5.51
CA LYS A 84 -18.30 5.18 5.71
C LYS A 84 -17.68 6.06 4.64
N VAL A 85 -18.48 6.26 3.60
CA VAL A 85 -18.46 7.49 2.82
C VAL A 85 -18.61 8.62 3.83
N ILE A 86 -17.49 9.25 4.19
CA ILE A 86 -17.49 10.65 4.61
C ILE A 86 -17.29 11.45 3.32
N ASP A 87 -18.30 11.41 2.45
CA ASP A 87 -18.61 12.57 1.64
C ASP A 87 -19.54 13.39 2.54
N GLU A 88 -19.10 14.62 2.86
CA GLU A 88 -19.90 15.74 3.39
C GLU A 88 -20.49 15.63 4.81
N VAL A 89 -19.79 16.15 5.82
CA VAL A 89 -20.16 17.36 6.59
C VAL A 89 -19.21 17.53 7.80
N GLU A 90 -18.15 18.30 7.62
CA GLU A 90 -17.81 19.40 8.56
C GLU A 90 -17.22 20.53 7.71
N ALA A 91 -18.05 21.05 6.79
CA ALA A 91 -17.99 22.47 6.48
C ALA A 91 -18.55 23.20 7.71
N SER A 92 -17.75 23.27 8.78
CA SER A 92 -17.97 24.27 9.81
C SER A 92 -17.90 25.62 9.11
N SER A 93 -18.94 26.42 9.33
CA SER A 93 -19.20 27.76 8.82
C SER A 93 -17.92 28.57 8.52
N PRO A 94 -17.87 29.35 7.42
CA PRO A 94 -16.74 30.22 7.17
C PRO A 94 -16.72 31.31 8.26
N ASP A 95 -15.70 31.29 9.13
CA ASP A 95 -15.35 32.48 9.92
C ASP A 95 -14.90 33.58 8.95
N GLU A 96 -15.37 34.81 9.18
CA GLU A 96 -15.30 35.96 8.26
C GLU A 96 -13.87 36.44 7.91
N ASN A 97 -12.83 35.82 8.44
CA ASN A 97 -11.45 36.11 8.07
C ASN A 97 -10.87 34.98 7.22
N GLY A 98 -11.11 35.08 5.91
CA GLY A 98 -10.74 34.16 4.84
C GLY A 98 -9.24 33.83 4.73
N THR A 99 -8.72 33.08 5.70
CA THR A 99 -7.48 32.34 5.57
C THR A 99 -7.78 30.89 5.86
N ASN A 100 -7.82 30.09 4.80
CA ASN A 100 -8.06 28.66 4.85
C ASN A 100 -6.80 27.94 5.38
N LEU A 101 -6.45 28.23 6.64
CA LEU A 101 -5.32 27.63 7.36
C LEU A 101 -5.44 26.10 7.39
N PHE A 102 -6.67 25.58 7.35
CA PHE A 102 -7.00 24.16 7.26
C PHE A 102 -6.52 23.53 5.93
N LEU A 103 -6.79 24.18 4.79
CA LEU A 103 -6.27 23.74 3.49
C LEU A 103 -4.75 23.86 3.40
N GLN A 104 -4.18 24.90 4.03
CA GLN A 104 -2.74 25.08 4.10
C GLN A 104 -2.06 24.01 4.99
N LYS A 105 -2.72 23.55 6.05
CA LYS A 105 -2.22 22.48 6.93
C LYS A 105 -2.25 21.11 6.23
N MET A 106 -3.24 20.86 5.37
CA MET A 106 -3.28 19.69 4.50
C MET A 106 -2.27 19.72 3.34
N SER A 107 -1.69 20.89 3.04
CA SER A 107 -0.63 21.08 2.05
C SER A 107 0.73 20.52 2.51
N TYR A 108 0.99 20.50 3.82
CA TYR A 108 2.27 20.05 4.40
C TYR A 108 2.30 18.59 4.86
N CYS A 109 1.16 17.90 4.88
CA CYS A 109 1.15 16.47 5.11
C CYS A 109 1.57 15.80 3.80
N SER A 110 2.69 15.06 3.84
CA SER A 110 3.06 14.18 2.73
C SER A 110 1.82 13.40 2.32
N ASN A 111 1.56 13.27 1.02
CA ASN A 111 0.30 12.66 0.57
C ASN A 111 0.11 11.22 1.10
N TRP A 112 1.21 10.58 1.54
CA TRP A 112 1.26 9.32 2.30
C TRP A 112 0.64 9.37 3.71
N GLN A 113 0.53 10.55 4.33
CA GLN A 113 -0.01 10.74 5.68
C GLN A 113 -1.52 11.02 5.70
N LYS A 114 -2.13 11.24 4.53
CA LYS A 114 -3.54 11.69 4.44
C LYS A 114 -4.56 10.58 4.74
N GLU A 115 -4.16 9.30 4.66
CA GLU A 115 -5.04 8.14 4.86
C GLU A 115 -4.50 7.19 5.93
N MET A 116 -4.24 7.71 7.14
CA MET A 116 -3.67 6.94 8.26
C MET A 116 -2.31 6.30 7.95
N GLY A 117 -1.55 6.86 6.99
CA GLY A 117 -0.27 6.30 6.55
C GLY A 117 -0.35 5.32 5.37
N GLY A 118 -1.55 5.00 4.88
CA GLY A 118 -1.77 4.09 3.74
C GLY A 118 -2.19 4.81 2.46
N LEU A 119 -2.43 4.02 1.41
CA LEU A 119 -2.93 4.47 0.12
C LEU A 119 -4.22 3.73 -0.26
N ARG A 120 -5.31 4.47 -0.41
CA ARG A 120 -6.62 3.96 -0.75
C ARG A 120 -6.68 3.49 -2.19
N ALA A 121 -7.32 2.35 -2.38
CA ALA A 121 -7.56 1.78 -3.68
C ALA A 121 -8.44 2.70 -4.54
N ARG A 122 -8.05 2.88 -5.81
CA ARG A 122 -8.78 3.69 -6.80
C ARG A 122 -8.84 2.92 -8.12
N ASP A 123 -10.02 2.90 -8.74
CA ASP A 123 -10.17 2.45 -10.11
C ASP A 123 -9.86 3.62 -11.07
N GLY A 124 -9.47 3.30 -12.31
CA GLY A 124 -9.24 4.29 -13.36
C GLY A 124 -10.54 5.03 -13.70
N GLU A 125 -10.42 6.28 -14.16
CA GLU A 125 -11.52 7.23 -14.38
C GLU A 125 -12.75 6.58 -15.03
N GLY A 126 -13.73 6.31 -14.19
CA GLY A 126 -14.96 5.63 -14.50
C GLY A 126 -15.71 5.49 -13.19
N GLU A 127 -16.97 5.83 -13.19
CA GLU A 127 -17.90 5.91 -12.06
C GLU A 127 -18.21 4.52 -11.44
N GLY A 128 -17.17 3.72 -11.20
CA GLY A 128 -17.20 2.39 -10.61
C GLY A 128 -16.87 2.46 -9.13
N GLU A 129 -17.60 1.66 -8.36
CA GLU A 129 -17.61 1.59 -6.89
C GLU A 129 -16.27 1.92 -6.22
N LYS A 130 -16.28 2.91 -5.31
CA LYS A 130 -15.12 3.24 -4.46
C LYS A 130 -14.68 1.96 -3.73
N ARG A 131 -13.55 1.37 -4.15
CA ARG A 131 -12.94 0.24 -3.44
C ARG A 131 -12.74 0.60 -1.96
N VAL A 132 -13.08 -0.37 -1.11
CA VAL A 132 -12.99 -0.25 0.35
C VAL A 132 -11.61 -0.62 0.89
N GLU A 133 -10.67 -0.94 0.00
CA GLU A 133 -9.31 -1.35 0.35
C GLU A 133 -8.40 -0.15 0.59
N THR A 134 -7.58 -0.23 1.62
CA THR A 134 -6.43 0.65 1.87
C THR A 134 -5.17 -0.20 1.92
N TYR A 135 -4.19 0.16 1.12
CA TYR A 135 -2.92 -0.55 0.99
C TYR A 135 -1.85 0.12 1.85
N TYR A 136 -1.05 -0.69 2.51
CA TYR A 136 0.18 -0.29 3.21
C TYR A 136 1.29 -1.13 2.63
N PHE A 137 2.39 -0.53 2.20
CA PHE A 137 3.49 -1.31 1.66
C PHE A 137 4.84 -0.63 1.83
N GLY A 138 5.89 -1.43 1.78
CA GLY A 138 7.27 -0.97 1.88
C GLY A 138 8.25 -2.12 1.63
N ILE A 139 9.46 -1.77 1.22
CA ILE A 139 10.54 -2.75 1.03
C ILE A 139 11.10 -3.13 2.41
N ILE A 140 11.29 -4.42 2.64
CA ILE A 140 11.84 -5.02 3.87
C ILE A 140 13.02 -5.94 3.55
N ASP A 141 13.73 -6.38 4.59
CA ASP A 141 14.86 -7.32 4.52
C ASP A 141 16.03 -6.83 3.64
N ILE A 142 16.35 -5.54 3.74
CA ILE A 142 17.37 -4.86 2.92
C ILE A 142 18.81 -5.01 3.45
N LEU A 143 19.07 -5.96 4.35
CA LEU A 143 20.39 -6.12 4.99
C LEU A 143 21.19 -7.31 4.44
N GLN A 144 20.64 -8.03 3.47
CA GLN A 144 21.29 -9.18 2.85
C GLN A 144 22.10 -8.73 1.64
N GLU A 145 23.40 -8.55 1.82
CA GLU A 145 24.34 -8.33 0.72
C GLU A 145 24.58 -9.65 -0.03
N TYR A 146 24.72 -9.58 -1.35
CA TYR A 146 25.15 -10.73 -2.15
C TYR A 146 26.66 -10.71 -2.34
N ASN A 147 27.30 -11.84 -2.05
CA ASN A 147 28.73 -11.99 -2.23
C ASN A 147 29.08 -11.83 -3.72
N THR A 148 30.04 -10.95 -3.99
CA THR A 148 30.75 -10.88 -5.28
C THR A 148 31.85 -11.93 -5.36
#